data_AF-A0A9D6H9P2-F1
#
_entry.id   AF-A0A9D6H9P2-F1
#
_cell.length_a   1.000
_cell.length_b   1.000
_cell.length_c   1.000
_cell.angle_alpha   90.00
_cell.angle_beta   90.00
_cell.angle_gamma   90.00
#
_symmetry.space_group_name_H-M   'P 1'
#
loop_
_entity.id
_entity.type
_entity.pdbx_description
1 polymer ?
#
loop_
_entity_poly.entity_id
_entity_poly.type
_entity_poly.pdbx_seq_one_letter_code
_entity_poly.pdbx_strand_id
1 'polypeptide(L)'
;MSNLHIHNSRDLSAEERAVLERLLGRSLREGEAVGVQALRESPAPTGAERERAAEELRAAADALAMQIDPHASADELDSLIEEAIAAVRRERR
;
A
#
# COMPACT_ATOMS: atom_id res chain seq x y z
N MET A 1 12.46 8.41 -11.37
CA MET A 1 12.53 6.99 -11.75
C MET A 1 11.70 6.20 -10.77
N SER A 2 10.72 5.43 -11.26
CA SER A 2 9.88 4.57 -10.41
C SER A 2 10.74 3.44 -9.83
N ASN A 3 10.91 3.40 -8.50
CA ASN A 3 11.57 2.29 -7.81
C ASN A 3 10.62 1.11 -7.54
N LEU A 4 9.39 1.16 -8.06
CA LEU A 4 8.39 0.11 -7.92
C LEU A 4 8.42 -0.80 -9.15
N HIS A 5 8.73 -2.07 -8.94
CA HIS A 5 8.66 -3.13 -9.93
C HIS A 5 7.50 -4.06 -9.57
N ILE A 6 6.56 -4.26 -10.49
CA ILE A 6 5.38 -5.10 -10.28
C ILE A 6 5.48 -6.31 -11.21
N HIS A 7 5.40 -7.50 -10.63
CA HIS A 7 5.44 -8.78 -11.34
C HIS A 7 4.18 -9.59 -11.01
N ASN A 8 3.60 -10.28 -11.98
CA ASN A 8 2.61 -11.31 -11.67
C ASN A 8 3.34 -12.56 -11.15
N SER A 9 2.75 -13.28 -10.20
CA SER A 9 3.35 -14.48 -9.59
C SER A 9 3.63 -15.59 -10.60
N ARG A 10 2.93 -15.59 -11.74
CA ARG A 10 3.14 -16.52 -12.86
C ARG A 10 4.34 -16.16 -13.74
N ASP A 11 4.77 -14.90 -13.70
CA ASP A 11 5.86 -14.38 -14.53
C ASP A 11 7.21 -14.45 -13.78
N LEU A 12 7.18 -14.87 -12.51
CA LEU A 12 8.37 -15.09 -11.69
C LEU A 12 9.03 -16.43 -12.05
N SER A 13 10.35 -16.44 -12.14
CA SER A 13 11.11 -17.68 -12.13
C SER A 13 10.93 -18.45 -10.83
N ALA A 14 11.24 -19.76 -10.83
CA ALA A 14 11.16 -20.58 -9.63
C ALA A 14 12.04 -20.05 -8.48
N GLU A 15 13.20 -19.48 -8.80
CA GLU A 15 14.13 -18.91 -7.81
C GLU A 15 13.57 -17.62 -7.20
N GLU A 16 13.11 -16.67 -8.02
CA GLU A 16 12.51 -15.42 -7.55
C GLU A 16 11.29 -15.69 -6.67
N ARG A 17 10.45 -16.65 -7.08
CA ARG A 17 9.29 -17.07 -6.31
C ARG A 17 9.68 -17.61 -4.94
N ALA A 18 10.67 -18.51 -4.88
CA ALA A 18 11.12 -19.09 -3.61
C ALA A 18 11.67 -18.03 -2.65
N VAL A 19 12.39 -17.03 -3.16
CA VAL A 19 12.90 -15.90 -2.35
C VAL A 19 11.74 -15.10 -1.76
N LEU A 20 10.74 -14.75 -2.56
CA LEU A 20 9.58 -13.97 -2.13
C LEU A 20 8.71 -14.74 -1.12
N GLU A 21 8.46 -16.02 -1.37
CA GLU A 21 7.70 -16.86 -0.43
C GLU A 21 8.39 -16.99 0.92
N ARG A 22 9.73 -17.10 0.93
CA ARG A 22 10.52 -17.09 2.16
C ARG A 22 10.45 -15.75 2.90
N LEU A 23 10.48 -14.63 2.19
CA LEU A 23 10.33 -13.29 2.80
C LEU A 23 8.92 -13.08 3.38
N LEU A 24 7.89 -13.58 2.70
CA LEU A 24 6.49 -13.46 3.14
C LEU A 24 6.11 -14.48 4.22
N GLY A 25 6.89 -15.55 4.39
CA GLY A 25 6.57 -16.65 5.30
C GLY A 25 5.38 -17.50 4.84
N ARG A 26 4.99 -17.41 3.57
CA ARG A 26 3.87 -18.15 2.97
C ARG A 26 4.06 -18.35 1.48
N SER A 27 3.35 -19.31 0.91
CA SER A 27 3.28 -19.49 -0.55
C SER A 27 2.53 -18.34 -1.23
N LEU A 28 2.95 -17.99 -2.44
CA LEU A 28 2.25 -17.05 -3.31
C LEU A 28 1.05 -17.74 -3.96
N ARG A 29 -0.05 -17.03 -4.17
CA ARG A 29 -1.21 -17.56 -4.89
C ARG A 29 -1.01 -17.43 -6.40
N GLU A 30 -1.66 -18.29 -7.16
CA GLU A 30 -1.71 -18.15 -8.61
C GLU A 30 -2.46 -16.86 -8.98
N GLY A 31 -1.86 -16.04 -9.84
CA GLY A 31 -2.41 -14.74 -10.26
C GLY A 31 -2.15 -13.57 -9.29
N GLU A 32 -1.54 -13.80 -8.13
CA GLU A 32 -1.12 -12.75 -7.19
C GLU A 32 -0.11 -11.79 -7.85
N ALA A 33 -0.27 -10.48 -7.68
CA ALA A 33 0.71 -9.49 -8.12
C ALA A 33 1.66 -9.15 -6.96
N VAL A 34 2.97 -9.19 -7.21
CA VAL A 34 4.00 -8.85 -6.24
C VAL A 34 4.69 -7.54 -6.65
N GLY A 35 4.66 -6.55 -5.77
CA GLY A 35 5.39 -5.30 -5.93
C GLY A 35 6.67 -5.30 -5.08
N VAL A 36 7.82 -5.07 -5.71
CA VAL A 36 9.10 -4.84 -5.03
C VAL A 36 9.43 -3.35 -5.14
N GLN A 37 9.57 -2.69 -4.00
CA GLN A 37 9.93 -1.27 -3.94
C GLN A 37 11.17 -1.06 -3.09
N ALA A 38 12.22 -0.51 -3.69
CA ALA A 38 13.39 -0.03 -2.97
C ALA A 38 13.12 1.40 -2.48
N LEU A 39 12.94 1.55 -1.17
CA LEU A 39 12.84 2.85 -0.51
C LEU A 39 14.22 3.30 -0.03
N ARG A 40 14.46 4.61 -0.04
CA ARG A 40 15.63 5.16 0.67
C ARG A 40 15.47 4.86 2.15
N GLU A 41 16.58 4.54 2.79
CA GLU A 41 16.62 4.39 4.25
C GLU A 41 16.09 5.69 4.88
N SER A 42 15.02 5.56 5.65
CA SER A 42 14.44 6.62 6.43
C SER A 42 14.38 6.12 7.86
N PRO A 43 14.91 6.86 8.84
CA PRO A 43 14.85 6.44 10.23
C PRO A 43 13.39 6.29 10.62
N ALA A 44 12.98 5.05 10.91
CA ALA A 44 11.65 4.78 11.40
C ALA A 44 11.53 5.37 12.82
N PRO A 45 10.44 6.09 13.15
CA PRO A 45 10.21 6.56 14.50
C PRO A 45 10.26 5.38 15.49
N THR A 46 10.86 5.60 16.67
CA THR A 46 10.95 4.58 17.72
C THR A 46 10.44 5.10 19.06
N GLY A 47 10.03 4.20 19.96
CA GLY A 47 9.49 4.55 21.26
C GLY A 47 8.30 5.53 21.16
N ALA A 48 8.35 6.59 21.98
CA ALA A 48 7.30 7.60 22.05
C ALA A 48 7.03 8.32 20.73
N GLU A 49 8.03 8.48 19.85
CA GLU A 49 7.83 9.10 18.53
C GLU A 49 6.96 8.23 17.63
N ARG A 50 7.07 6.90 17.75
CA ARG A 50 6.24 5.96 17.00
C ARG A 50 4.79 6.00 17.48
N GLU A 51 4.59 6.03 18.80
CA GLU A 51 3.26 6.11 19.40
C GLU A 51 2.56 7.40 18.96
N ARG A 52 3.26 8.53 19.03
CA ARG A 52 2.75 9.83 18.55
C ARG A 52 2.39 9.79 17.06
N ALA A 53 3.27 9.27 16.21
CA ALA A 53 3.01 9.16 14.78
C ALA A 53 1.79 8.26 14.48
N ALA A 54 1.59 7.20 15.26
CA ALA A 54 0.42 6.33 15.14
C ALA A 54 -0.88 7.04 15.57
N GLU A 55 -0.82 7.83 16.65
CA GLU A 55 -1.95 8.64 17.09
C GLU A 55 -2.32 9.72 16.08
N GLU A 56 -1.33 10.42 15.52
CA GLU A 56 -1.53 11.43 14.47
C GLU A 56 -2.14 10.81 13.20
N LEU A 57 -1.64 9.65 12.78
CA LEU A 57 -2.21 8.93 11.63
C LEU A 57 -3.66 8.52 11.89
N ARG A 58 -3.96 8.00 13.08
CA ARG A 58 -5.32 7.61 13.44
C ARG A 58 -6.26 8.80 13.49
N ALA A 59 -5.84 9.91 14.09
CA ALA A 59 -6.62 11.14 14.13
C ALA A 59 -6.92 11.69 12.73
N ALA A 60 -5.93 11.62 11.81
CA ALA A 60 -6.13 12.00 10.41
C ALA A 60 -7.15 11.08 9.71
N ALA A 61 -7.07 9.76 9.95
CA ALA A 61 -8.02 8.80 9.40
C ALA A 61 -9.44 9.02 9.95
N ASP A 62 -9.58 9.28 11.26
CA ASP A 62 -10.88 9.57 11.88
C ASP A 62 -11.47 10.87 11.35
N ALA A 63 -10.66 11.92 11.19
CA ALA A 63 -11.09 13.19 10.60
C ALA A 63 -11.57 13.01 9.16
N LEU A 64 -10.88 12.17 8.37
CA LEU A 64 -11.31 11.83 7.02
C LEU A 64 -12.64 11.05 7.05
N ALA A 65 -12.78 10.08 7.95
CA ALA A 65 -14.01 9.31 8.09
C ALA A 65 -15.21 10.19 8.46
N MET A 66 -15.01 11.24 9.26
CA MET A 66 -16.06 12.21 9.62
C MET A 66 -16.52 13.08 8.44
N GLN A 67 -15.72 13.20 7.39
CA GLN A 67 -16.07 13.97 6.17
C GLN A 67 -16.82 13.12 5.14
N ILE A 68 -16.92 11.80 5.37
CA ILE A 68 -17.64 10.90 4.48
C ILE A 68 -19.15 11.16 4.63
N ASP A 69 -19.83 11.29 3.50
CA ASP A 69 -21.29 11.35 3.46
C ASP A 69 -21.87 10.06 4.08
N PRO A 70 -22.66 10.13 5.17
CA PRO A 70 -23.24 8.95 5.82
C PRO A 70 -24.22 8.19 4.92
N HIS A 71 -24.63 8.77 3.79
CA HIS A 71 -25.49 8.14 2.79
C HIS A 71 -24.73 7.55 1.60
N ALA A 72 -23.41 7.73 1.52
CA ALA A 72 -22.61 7.14 0.47
C ALA A 72 -22.65 5.62 0.56
N SER A 73 -22.92 4.97 -0.56
CA SER A 73 -22.77 3.53 -0.71
C SER A 73 -21.30 3.12 -0.71
N ALA A 74 -21.03 1.85 -0.37
CA ALA A 74 -19.67 1.32 -0.42
C ALA A 74 -19.04 1.45 -1.82
N ASP A 75 -19.83 1.25 -2.88
CA ASP A 75 -19.38 1.35 -4.26
C ASP A 75 -18.98 2.79 -4.65
N GLU A 76 -19.70 3.80 -4.13
CA GLU A 76 -19.36 5.21 -4.33
C GLU A 76 -18.06 5.58 -3.61
N LEU A 77 -17.85 5.07 -2.39
CA LEU A 77 -16.62 5.28 -1.63
C LEU A 77 -15.41 4.62 -2.31
N ASP A 78 -15.56 3.38 -2.77
CA ASP A 78 -14.51 2.67 -3.50
C ASP A 78 -14.16 3.41 -4.80
N SER A 79 -15.16 3.91 -5.53
CA SER A 79 -14.95 4.70 -6.75
C SER A 79 -14.18 6.01 -6.47
N LEU A 80 -14.52 6.71 -5.39
CA LEU A 80 -13.81 7.93 -4.98
C LEU A 80 -12.36 7.65 -4.56
N ILE A 81 -12.13 6.53 -3.86
CA ILE A 81 -10.77 6.10 -3.49
C ILE A 81 -9.95 5.79 -4.76
N GLU A 82 -10.52 5.07 -5.73
CA GLU A 82 -9.86 4.79 -6.99
C GLU A 82 -9.53 6.08 -7.77
N GLU A 83 -10.46 7.04 -7.83
CA GLU A 83 -10.25 8.34 -8.47
C GLU A 83 -9.11 9.12 -7.81
N ALA A 84 -9.11 9.19 -6.46
CA ALA A 84 -8.06 9.86 -5.70
C ALA A 84 -6.68 9.19 -5.92
N ILE A 85 -6.63 7.86 -5.89
CA ILE A 85 -5.39 7.11 -6.18
C ILE A 85 -4.92 7.38 -7.62
N ALA A 86 -5.83 7.41 -8.59
CA ALA A 86 -5.51 7.69 -9.97
C ALA A 86 -4.97 9.12 -10.17
N ALA A 87 -5.53 10.11 -9.47
CA ALA A 87 -5.08 11.50 -9.47
C ALA A 87 -3.64 11.61 -8.92
N VAL A 88 -3.37 11.05 -7.74
CA VAL A 88 -2.02 11.06 -7.14
C VAL A 88 -1.00 10.35 -8.02
N ARG A 89 -1.38 9.23 -8.65
CA ARG A 89 -0.49 8.50 -9.57
C ARG A 89 -0.19 9.30 -10.84
N ARG A 90 -1.13 10.11 -11.33
CA ARG A 90 -0.94 11.00 -12.48
C ARG A 90 0.09 12.08 -12.17
N GLU A 91 0.06 12.67 -10.98
CA GLU A 91 1.00 13.71 -10.55
C GLU A 91 2.43 13.18 -10.30
N ARG A 92 2.58 11.88 -10.06
CA ARG A 92 3.89 11.23 -9.83
C ARG A 92 4.56 10.69 -11.10
N ARG A 93 3.94 10.85 -12.28
CA ARG A 93 4.50 10.49 -13.59
C ARG A 93 5.15 11.68 -14.26
#